data_AF-A0A832JW60-F1
#
_entry.id   AF-A0A832JW60-F1
#
_cell.length_a   1.000
_cell.length_b   1.000
_cell.length_c   1.000
_cell.angle_alpha   90.00
_cell.angle_beta   90.00
_cell.angle_gamma   90.00
#
_symmetry.space_group_name_H-M   'P 1'
#
loop_
_entity.id
_entity.type
_entity.pdbx_description
1 polymer ?
#
loop_
_entity_poly.entity_id
_entity_poly.type
_entity_poly.pdbx_seq_one_letter_code
_entity_poly.pdbx_strand_id
1 'polypeptide(L)'
;MSNGSCREYLVVIPVRDEAKALPHVLKELLESGIPRERVLIVDGGSTDGSREIAESMNFKVILQRGRGKAMAIKTALEETNIDCYV
;
A
#
# COMPACT_ATOMS: atom_id res chain seq x y z
N MET A 1 -6.55 -22.21 21.21
CA MET A 1 -7.20 -21.10 20.48
C MET A 1 -6.34 -19.87 20.73
N SER A 2 -5.46 -19.53 19.79
CA SER A 2 -4.70 -18.28 19.85
C SER A 2 -5.70 -17.14 19.78
N ASN A 3 -5.76 -16.31 20.83
CA ASN A 3 -6.55 -15.08 20.83
C ASN A 3 -6.14 -14.25 19.61
N GLY A 4 -7.08 -14.06 18.66
CA GLY A 4 -6.89 -13.40 17.38
C GLY A 4 -6.67 -11.88 17.48
N SER A 5 -5.66 -11.46 18.24
CA SER A 5 -5.17 -10.09 18.23
C SER A 5 -4.14 -9.97 17.13
N CYS A 6 -4.51 -9.32 16.02
CA CYS A 6 -3.55 -9.05 14.97
C CYS A 6 -2.62 -7.91 15.38
N ARG A 7 -1.50 -8.29 16.00
CA ARG A 7 -0.47 -7.33 16.46
C ARG A 7 0.42 -6.86 15.32
N GLU A 8 0.53 -7.65 14.26
CA GLU A 8 1.22 -7.31 13.01
C GLU A 8 0.21 -7.29 11.86
N TYR A 9 0.10 -6.13 11.21
CA TYR A 9 -0.77 -5.91 10.05
C TYR A 9 -0.02 -5.10 9.00
N LEU A 10 -0.51 -5.18 7.77
CA LEU A 10 -0.04 -4.38 6.65
C LEU A 10 -1.21 -3.64 6.00
N VAL A 11 -1.09 -2.32 5.86
CA VAL A 11 -2.03 -1.49 5.09
C VAL A 11 -1.63 -1.57 3.62
N VAL A 12 -2.55 -2.03 2.78
CA VAL A 12 -2.33 -2.14 1.34
C VAL A 12 -3.05 -1.00 0.64
N ILE A 13 -2.32 -0.19 -0.12
CA ILE A 13 -2.88 0.94 -0.87
C ILE A 13 -2.72 0.67 -2.37
N PRO A 14 -3.76 0.17 -3.06
CA PRO A 14 -3.80 0.13 -4.51
C PRO A 14 -3.80 1.54 -5.09
N VAL A 15 -2.89 1.82 -6.02
CA VAL A 15 -2.73 3.14 -6.64
C VAL A 15 -2.78 3.01 -8.16
N ARG A 16 -3.49 3.91 -8.84
CA ARG A 16 -3.43 4.06 -10.29
C ARG A 16 -3.78 5.49 -10.69
N ASP A 17 -2.79 6.23 -11.17
CA ASP A 17 -2.93 7.60 -11.66
C ASP A 17 -3.57 8.55 -10.61
N GLU A 18 -3.02 8.55 -9.39
CA GLU A 18 -3.47 9.31 -8.22
C GLU A 18 -2.47 10.38 -7.75
N ALA A 19 -1.60 10.90 -8.63
CA ALA A 19 -0.46 11.75 -8.25
C ALA A 19 -0.85 12.99 -7.43
N LYS A 20 -2.08 13.50 -7.63
CA LYS A 20 -2.60 14.65 -6.88
C LYS A 20 -3.12 14.28 -5.49
N ALA A 21 -3.76 13.12 -5.33
CA ALA A 21 -4.41 12.72 -4.09
C ALA A 21 -3.47 11.95 -3.16
N LEU A 22 -2.58 11.13 -3.74
CA LEU A 22 -1.71 10.21 -3.02
C LEU A 22 -0.88 10.88 -1.91
N PRO A 23 -0.20 12.04 -2.12
CA PRO A 23 0.56 12.68 -1.05
C PRO A 23 -0.27 13.01 0.20
N HIS A 24 -1.53 13.44 0.00
CA HIS A 24 -2.42 13.81 1.08
C HIS A 24 -2.83 12.59 1.90
N VAL A 25 -3.24 11.51 1.22
CA VAL A 25 -3.61 10.24 1.86
C VAL A 25 -2.43 9.67 2.66
N LEU A 26 -1.23 9.65 2.07
CA LEU A 26 -0.04 9.13 2.74
C LEU A 26 0.34 9.98 3.96
N LYS A 27 0.20 11.31 3.88
CA LYS A 27 0.45 12.19 5.02
C LYS A 27 -0.55 11.95 6.15
N GLU A 28 -1.85 11.92 5.85
CA GLU A 28 -2.91 11.67 6.83
C GLU A 28 -2.74 10.32 7.53
N LEU A 29 -2.35 9.29 6.77
CA LEU A 29 -2.07 7.97 7.31
C LEU A 29 -0.94 8.02 8.35
N LEU A 30 0.15 8.73 8.06
CA LEU A 30 1.25 8.88 9.01
C LEU A 30 0.85 9.70 10.24
N GLU A 31 0.07 10.76 10.05
CA GLU A 31 -0.46 11.60 11.13
C GLU A 31 -1.43 10.83 12.03
N SER A 32 -2.12 9.81 11.50
CA SER A 32 -2.96 8.89 12.27
C SER A 32 -2.17 7.89 13.14
N GLY A 33 -0.84 7.89 13.02
CA GLY A 33 0.05 7.02 13.80
C GLY A 33 0.36 5.67 13.14
N ILE A 34 -0.06 5.44 11.89
CA ILE A 34 0.34 4.25 11.14
C ILE A 34 1.77 4.46 10.63
N PRO A 35 2.74 3.62 11.01
CA PRO A 35 4.13 3.78 10.59
C PRO A 35 4.32 3.38 9.12
N ARG A 36 5.29 3.99 8.43
CA ARG A 36 5.58 3.76 7.00
C ARG A 36 5.83 2.29 6.68
N GLU A 37 6.50 1.60 7.59
CA GLU A 37 6.89 0.19 7.48
C GLU A 37 5.68 -0.75 7.44
N ARG A 38 4.51 -0.26 7.88
CA ARG A 38 3.23 -0.98 7.81
C ARG A 38 2.39 -0.60 6.60
N VAL A 39 2.94 0.11 5.62
CA VAL A 39 2.23 0.51 4.41
C VAL A 39 2.93 -0.07 3.20
N LEU A 40 2.16 -0.77 2.36
CA LEU A 40 2.59 -1.23 1.06
C LEU A 40 1.72 -0.59 -0.01
N ILE A 41 2.35 0.20 -0.88
CA ILE A 41 1.68 0.77 -2.05
C ILE A 41 1.82 -0.23 -3.20
N VAL A 42 0.71 -0.53 -3.86
CA VAL A 42 0.67 -1.42 -5.03
C VAL A 42 0.26 -0.60 -6.24
N ASP A 43 1.24 -0.22 -7.05
CA ASP A 43 1.03 0.60 -8.24
C ASP A 43 0.51 -0.24 -9.42
N GLY A 44 -0.67 0.11 -9.90
CA GLY A 44 -1.39 -0.49 -11.02
C GLY A 44 -0.85 -0.15 -12.41
N GLY A 45 0.39 0.35 -12.48
CA GLY A 45 1.01 0.87 -13.70
C GLY A 45 0.63 2.32 -13.96
N SER A 46 0.75 3.20 -12.96
CA SER A 46 0.52 4.63 -13.11
C SER A 46 1.50 5.26 -14.11
N THR A 47 1.05 6.33 -14.76
CA THR A 47 1.81 7.08 -15.79
C THR A 47 1.93 8.56 -15.49
N ASP A 48 1.36 9.01 -14.37
CA ASP A 48 1.21 10.41 -13.97
C ASP A 48 2.22 10.87 -12.89
N GLY A 49 3.17 10.00 -12.50
CA GLY A 49 4.12 10.28 -11.43
C GLY A 49 3.73 9.73 -10.06
N SER A 50 2.60 9.02 -9.93
CA SER A 50 2.13 8.49 -8.64
C SER A 50 3.16 7.62 -7.92
N ARG A 51 3.88 6.77 -8.67
CA ARG A 51 4.88 5.87 -8.09
C ARG A 51 6.06 6.66 -7.53
N GLU A 52 6.59 7.57 -8.32
CA GLU A 52 7.74 8.41 -8.00
C GLU A 52 7.46 9.27 -6.77
N ILE A 53 6.24 9.80 -6.65
CA ILE A 53 5.76 10.53 -5.48
C ILE A 53 5.82 9.66 -4.22
N ALA A 54 5.25 8.45 -4.27
CA ALA A 54 5.25 7.53 -3.14
C ALA A 54 6.66 7.13 -2.69
N GLU A 55 7.52 6.79 -3.65
CA GLU A 55 8.94 6.46 -3.42
C GLU A 55 9.69 7.65 -2.81
N SER A 56 9.45 8.87 -3.30
CA SER A 56 10.07 10.10 -2.76
C SER A 56 9.69 10.39 -1.30
N MET A 57 8.53 9.87 -0.87
CA MET A 57 8.07 9.95 0.52
C MET A 57 8.56 8.78 1.39
N ASN A 58 9.45 7.93 0.85
CA ASN A 58 10.04 6.73 1.46
C ASN A 58 9.01 5.63 1.80
N PHE A 59 7.95 5.50 1.00
CA PHE A 59 7.06 4.34 1.10
C PHE A 59 7.57 3.17 0.26
N LYS A 60 7.29 1.95 0.71
CA LYS A 60 7.53 0.74 -0.10
C LYS A 60 6.47 0.68 -1.19
N VAL A 61 6.93 0.63 -2.44
CA VAL A 61 6.07 0.49 -3.63
C VAL A 61 6.42 -0.79 -4.37
N ILE A 62 5.40 -1.53 -4.79
CA ILE A 62 5.54 -2.67 -5.70
C ILE A 62 4.62 -2.48 -6.90
N LEU A 63 4.96 -3.16 -8.00
CA LEU A 63 4.14 -3.16 -9.21
C LEU A 63 3.07 -4.26 -9.15
N GLN A 64 1.84 -3.87 -9.47
CA GLN A 64 0.72 -4.79 -9.62
C GLN A 64 0.98 -5.80 -10.75
N ARG A 65 0.66 -7.08 -10.49
CA ARG A 65 0.47 -8.09 -11.54
C ARG A 65 -0.98 -8.06 -12.03
N GLY A 66 -1.20 -8.07 -13.34
CA GLY A 66 -2.56 -8.05 -13.92
C GLY A 66 -3.26 -6.68 -13.81
N ARG A 67 -4.60 -6.65 -13.87
CA ARG A 67 -5.40 -5.41 -13.88
C ARG A 67 -6.55 -5.43 -12.88
N GLY A 68 -6.93 -4.24 -12.41
CA GLY A 68 -8.04 -4.02 -11.48
C GLY A 68 -7.64 -4.13 -10.01
N LYS A 69 -8.47 -3.57 -9.11
CA LYS A 69 -8.17 -3.48 -7.67
C LYS A 69 -7.93 -4.84 -7.00
N ALA A 70 -8.73 -5.84 -7.37
CA ALA A 70 -8.58 -7.20 -6.82
C ALA A 70 -7.19 -7.80 -7.11
N MET A 71 -6.63 -7.50 -8.28
CA MET A 71 -5.30 -7.96 -8.65
C MET A 71 -4.18 -7.20 -7.92
N ALA A 72 -4.40 -5.92 -7.56
CA ALA A 72 -3.48 -5.19 -6.67
C ALA A 72 -3.43 -5.85 -5.29
N ILE A 73 -4.61 -6.12 -4.71
CA ILE A 73 -4.72 -6.83 -3.42
C ILE A 73 -4.05 -8.21 -3.51
N LYS A 74 -4.38 -9.01 -4.54
CA LYS A 74 -3.75 -10.32 -4.76
C LYS A 74 -2.23 -10.23 -4.87
N THR A 75 -1.71 -9.21 -5.58
CA THR A 75 -0.26 -8.98 -5.68
C THR A 75 0.34 -8.75 -4.28
N ALA A 76 -0.28 -7.92 -3.43
CA ALA A 76 0.21 -7.71 -2.07
C ALA A 76 0.21 -9.01 -1.23
N LEU A 77 -0.86 -9.82 -1.34
CA LEU A 77 -0.96 -11.10 -0.64
C LEU A 77 0.12 -12.10 -1.09
N GLU A 78 0.48 -12.11 -2.37
CA GLU A 78 1.53 -13.00 -2.90
C GLU A 78 2.96 -12.52 -2.57
N GLU A 79 3.16 -11.20 -2.43
CA GLU A 79 4.49 -10.59 -2.20
C GLU A 79 4.84 -10.42 -0.72
N THR A 80 3.92 -10.73 0.18
CA THR A 80 4.11 -10.55 1.62
C THR A 80 3.65 -11.78 2.39
N ASN A 81 4.23 -11.99 3.57
CA ASN A 81 3.89 -13.09 4.45
C ASN A 81 3.39 -12.53 5.79
N ILE A 82 2.23 -11.86 5.74
CA ILE A 82 1.57 -11.22 6.89
C ILE A 82 0.17 -11.82 7.06
N ASP A 83 -0.27 -11.97 8.31
CA ASP A 83 -1.55 -12.63 8.60
C ASP A 83 -2.77 -11.68 8.52
N CYS A 84 -2.57 -10.37 8.62
CA CYS A 84 -3.64 -9.37 8.52
C CYS A 84 -3.33 -8.21 7.59
N TYR A 85 -4.31 -7.92 6.75
CA TYR A 85 -4.27 -6.82 5.80
C TYR A 85 -5.41 -5.85 6.12
N VAL A 86 -5.13 -4.55 5.95
CA VAL A 86 -6.10 -3.46 6.07
C VAL A 86 -6.15 -2.73 4.74
#